data_AF-A0A3A4V8W1-F1
#
_entry.id   AF-A0A3A4V8W1-F1
#
_cell.length_a   1.000
_cell.length_b   1.000
_cell.length_c   1.000
_cell.angle_alpha   90.00
_cell.angle_beta   90.00
_cell.angle_gamma   90.00
#
_symmetry.space_group_name_H-M   'P 1'
#
loop_
_entity.id
_entity.type
_entity.pdbx_description
1 polymer ?
#
loop_
_entity_poly.entity_id
_entity_poly.type
_entity_poly.pdbx_seq_one_letter_code
_entity_poly.pdbx_strand_id
1 'polypeptide(L)'
;MNKNFAVIGAITIITGIGLSIYQKQNPSNNNSINTSQYEKNNVVKVISAQEFAKLVKTKNTFLLDVHTPEQTHIPDTDAFIPFDKIKENTDKLPQDLSTPILIYCRSGGMSQQASKEIASLGYTNIYELEGGSDVYKESNVNVSLTPNTKNLGTVTYGDIATTTFTFTNYSPMPVKITRISTSCGCTKASVKKEKLEAYESTIINVSFDPAVHKDDTDLGELTRTIYIETDNPNFPSLESSFTATVIKEK
;
A
#
# COMPACT_ATOMS: atom_id res chain seq x y z
N MET A 1 46.42 60.99 1.37
CA MET A 1 46.53 62.32 2.01
C MET A 1 45.15 62.96 2.02
N ASN A 2 44.59 63.15 3.21
CA ASN A 2 43.29 63.79 3.43
C ASN A 2 43.26 65.20 2.86
N LYS A 3 42.13 65.58 2.25
CA LYS A 3 41.67 66.97 2.25
C LYS A 3 40.17 67.02 2.49
N ASN A 4 39.83 67.44 3.70
CA ASN A 4 38.53 68.01 4.06
C ASN A 4 38.28 69.26 3.21
N PHE A 5 37.04 69.53 2.81
CA PHE A 5 36.48 70.88 2.81
C PHE A 5 34.95 70.81 2.93
N ALA A 6 34.45 71.52 3.94
CA ALA A 6 33.05 71.81 4.14
C ALA A 6 32.61 72.97 3.24
N VAL A 7 31.40 72.92 2.68
CA VAL A 7 30.65 74.12 2.28
C VAL A 7 29.16 73.92 2.60
N ILE A 8 28.62 75.01 3.11
CA ILE A 8 27.31 75.34 3.67
C ILE A 8 26.23 75.46 2.60
N GLY A 9 24.98 75.11 2.93
CA GLY A 9 23.85 76.02 2.71
C GLY A 9 22.71 75.64 1.75
N ALA A 10 21.50 75.60 2.33
CA ALA A 10 20.20 76.06 1.79
C ALA A 10 19.31 75.11 0.94
N ILE A 11 18.43 74.42 1.70
CA ILE A 11 16.96 74.25 1.56
C ILE A 11 16.26 74.73 0.27
N THR A 12 15.52 73.81 -0.38
CA THR A 12 14.17 73.96 -1.01
C THR A 12 13.63 72.54 -1.30
N ILE A 13 12.71 71.94 -0.54
CA ILE A 13 11.23 72.01 -0.51
C ILE A 13 10.51 71.50 -1.80
N ILE A 14 9.87 70.32 -1.63
CA ILE A 14 8.66 69.76 -2.32
C ILE A 14 8.92 69.20 -3.73
N THR A 15 8.72 67.91 -4.00
CA THR A 15 7.40 67.25 -4.15
C THR A 15 7.42 65.77 -3.78
N GLY A 16 6.36 65.33 -3.10
CA GLY A 16 6.14 63.94 -2.73
C GLY A 16 5.79 63.06 -3.93
N ILE A 17 6.39 61.87 -3.95
CA ILE A 17 5.87 60.69 -4.64
C ILE A 17 5.83 59.59 -3.59
N GLY A 18 4.67 59.41 -2.97
CA GLY A 18 4.37 58.27 -2.12
C GLY A 18 4.18 57.04 -3.00
N LEU A 19 5.24 56.27 -3.21
CA LEU A 19 5.14 54.90 -3.71
C LEU A 19 4.70 54.01 -2.54
N SER A 20 3.41 53.71 -2.51
CA SER A 20 2.83 52.71 -1.62
C SER A 20 3.32 51.33 -2.03
N ILE A 21 4.34 50.81 -1.33
CA ILE A 21 4.68 49.38 -1.41
C ILE A 21 3.76 48.65 -0.45
N TYR A 22 2.70 48.06 -1.02
CA TYR A 22 1.79 47.15 -0.33
C TYR A 22 2.55 45.84 -0.05
N GLN A 23 3.16 45.71 1.13
CA GLN A 23 3.70 44.42 1.58
C GLN A 23 2.56 43.54 2.10
N LYS A 24 2.18 42.56 1.28
CA LYS A 24 1.25 41.49 1.67
C LYS A 24 1.99 40.57 2.64
N GLN A 25 1.71 40.68 3.94
CA GLN A 25 2.16 39.70 4.93
C GLN A 25 1.53 38.35 4.60
N ASN A 26 2.38 37.37 4.28
CA ASN A 26 2.03 35.96 4.24
C ASN A 26 1.94 35.48 5.70
N PRO A 27 0.80 34.98 6.19
CA PRO A 27 0.77 34.33 7.49
C PRO A 27 1.50 32.99 7.37
N SER A 28 2.74 32.94 7.86
CA SER A 28 3.46 31.71 8.12
C SER A 28 2.62 30.86 9.09
N ASN A 29 1.99 29.82 8.55
CA ASN A 29 1.24 28.85 9.33
C ASN A 29 2.26 27.96 10.07
N ASN A 30 2.70 28.43 11.24
CA ASN A 30 3.57 27.70 12.15
C ASN A 30 2.81 26.54 12.80
N ASN A 31 2.55 25.48 12.04
CA ASN A 31 2.38 24.16 12.62
C ASN A 31 3.77 23.56 12.83
N SER A 32 4.47 24.06 13.85
CA SER A 32 5.58 23.34 14.44
C SER A 32 5.01 22.03 15.01
N ILE A 33 5.16 20.93 14.28
CA ILE A 33 4.92 19.60 14.81
C ILE A 33 5.76 19.51 16.08
N ASN A 34 5.09 19.30 17.20
CA ASN A 34 5.71 19.32 18.52
C ASN A 34 6.47 18.00 18.71
N THR A 35 7.67 17.92 18.12
CA THR A 35 8.58 16.77 18.15
C THR A 35 9.05 16.44 19.57
N SER A 36 8.81 17.34 20.52
CA SER A 36 9.25 17.25 21.92
C SER A 36 8.56 16.16 22.77
N GLN A 37 7.52 15.50 22.24
CA GLN A 37 6.88 14.36 22.92
C GLN A 37 7.29 12.97 22.38
N TYR A 38 8.08 12.89 21.32
CA TYR A 38 8.53 11.62 20.73
C TYR A 38 9.77 11.02 21.41
N GLU A 39 10.51 11.80 22.21
CA GLU A 39 11.82 11.37 22.72
C GLU A 39 11.80 10.58 24.04
N LYS A 40 10.63 10.31 24.64
CA LYS A 40 10.59 9.66 25.96
C LYS A 40 10.51 8.13 25.97
N ASN A 41 10.49 7.46 24.82
CA ASN A 41 10.70 6.01 24.72
C ASN A 41 11.30 5.67 23.34
N ASN A 42 12.57 5.26 23.31
CA ASN A 42 13.37 4.95 22.12
C ASN A 42 12.92 3.66 21.36
N VAL A 43 11.68 3.23 21.61
CA VAL A 43 11.06 1.98 21.16
C VAL A 43 10.33 2.15 19.82
N VAL A 44 9.75 3.33 19.60
CA VAL A 44 9.07 3.68 18.34
C VAL A 44 10.03 4.49 17.48
N LYS A 45 10.33 3.98 16.28
CA LYS A 45 11.17 4.63 15.28
C LYS A 45 10.30 5.02 14.10
N VAL A 46 10.16 6.32 13.85
CA VAL A 46 9.54 6.81 12.62
C VAL A 46 10.56 6.67 11.49
N ILE A 47 10.18 6.02 10.40
CA ILE A 47 11.06 5.73 9.26
C ILE A 47 10.44 6.19 7.94
N SER A 48 11.30 6.56 7.01
CA SER A 48 10.89 6.98 5.66
C SER A 48 10.19 5.85 4.89
N ALA A 49 9.38 6.21 3.89
CA ALA A 49 8.72 5.22 3.04
C ALA A 49 9.71 4.30 2.30
N GLN A 50 10.89 4.78 1.90
CA GLN A 50 11.90 3.93 1.26
C GLN A 50 12.52 2.92 2.24
N GLU A 51 12.72 3.31 3.50
CA GLU A 51 13.22 2.41 4.53
C GLU A 51 12.14 1.39 4.93
N PHE A 52 10.90 1.84 5.10
CA PHE A 52 9.76 0.99 5.39
C PHE A 52 9.60 -0.10 4.31
N ALA A 53 9.67 0.27 3.02
CA ALA A 53 9.59 -0.68 1.91
C ALA A 53 10.71 -1.73 1.88
N LYS A 54 11.90 -1.42 2.41
CA LYS A 54 12.98 -2.40 2.57
C LYS A 54 12.67 -3.38 3.71
N LEU A 55 12.13 -2.87 4.81
CA LEU A 55 11.80 -3.68 5.98
C LEU A 55 10.58 -4.59 5.73
N VAL A 56 9.57 -4.15 4.98
CA VAL A 56 8.43 -5.00 4.55
C VAL A 56 8.92 -6.27 3.83
N LYS A 57 10.01 -6.18 3.06
CA LYS A 57 10.59 -7.34 2.35
C LYS A 57 11.48 -8.22 3.22
N THR A 58 11.75 -7.82 4.45
CA THR A 58 12.62 -8.54 5.37
C THR A 58 11.81 -9.63 6.09
N LYS A 59 12.34 -10.85 6.10
CA LYS A 59 11.73 -11.97 6.83
C LYS A 59 11.62 -11.64 8.32
N ASN A 60 10.56 -12.11 8.95
CA ASN A 60 10.29 -11.96 10.40
C ASN A 60 9.95 -10.54 10.84
N THR A 61 9.38 -9.73 9.94
CA THR A 61 8.67 -8.50 10.34
C THR A 61 7.17 -8.78 10.42
N PHE A 62 6.45 -7.95 11.18
CA PHE A 62 5.00 -7.99 11.28
C PHE A 62 4.42 -6.66 10.79
N LEU A 63 3.75 -6.68 9.65
CA LEU A 63 3.16 -5.50 9.00
C LEU A 63 1.71 -5.31 9.45
N LEU A 64 1.43 -4.15 10.06
CA LEU A 64 0.17 -3.85 10.72
C LEU A 64 -0.48 -2.57 10.17
N ASP A 65 -1.69 -2.71 9.60
CA ASP A 65 -2.57 -1.59 9.27
C ASP A 65 -3.50 -1.29 10.44
N VAL A 66 -3.60 -0.02 10.82
CA VAL A 66 -4.50 0.42 11.90
C VAL A 66 -5.53 1.47 11.47
N HIS A 67 -5.65 1.75 10.18
CA HIS A 67 -6.56 2.78 9.70
C HIS A 67 -8.03 2.35 9.80
N THR A 68 -8.85 3.17 10.47
CA THR A 68 -10.31 3.00 10.46
C THR A 68 -10.97 4.22 9.81
N PRO A 69 -11.93 4.05 8.87
CA PRO A 69 -12.42 2.78 8.32
C PRO A 69 -11.34 2.03 7.52
N GLU A 70 -11.54 0.73 7.33
CA GLU A 70 -10.61 -0.15 6.60
C GLU A 70 -10.37 0.34 5.16
N GLN A 71 -9.14 0.17 4.67
CA GLN A 71 -8.64 0.69 3.40
C GLN A 71 -7.90 -0.39 2.61
N THR A 72 -7.59 -0.11 1.34
CA THR A 72 -6.65 -0.95 0.59
C THR A 72 -5.30 -0.98 1.28
N HIS A 73 -4.92 -2.17 1.76
CA HIS A 73 -3.69 -2.42 2.52
C HIS A 73 -2.44 -2.39 1.64
N ILE A 74 -1.30 -2.09 2.27
CA ILE A 74 0.01 -2.38 1.69
C ILE A 74 0.10 -3.90 1.48
N PRO A 75 0.61 -4.40 0.33
CA PRO A 75 0.82 -5.83 0.13
C PRO A 75 1.58 -6.48 1.29
N ASP A 76 1.24 -7.74 1.57
CA ASP A 76 1.85 -8.52 2.65
C ASP A 76 1.53 -8.01 4.07
N THR A 77 0.45 -7.23 4.24
CA THR A 77 -0.04 -6.86 5.58
C THR A 77 -0.51 -8.09 6.33
N ASP A 78 0.11 -8.35 7.50
CA ASP A 78 -0.16 -9.52 8.34
C ASP A 78 -1.48 -9.39 9.11
N ALA A 79 -1.80 -8.18 9.56
CA ALA A 79 -3.04 -7.93 10.28
C ALA A 79 -3.59 -6.52 10.06
N PHE A 80 -4.91 -6.43 10.16
CA PHE A 80 -5.65 -5.19 10.35
C PHE A 80 -6.23 -5.16 11.76
N ILE A 81 -5.89 -4.12 12.53
CA ILE A 81 -6.44 -3.87 13.87
C ILE A 81 -6.73 -2.37 13.99
N PRO A 82 -8.00 -1.94 14.15
CA PRO A 82 -8.30 -0.51 14.34
C PRO A 82 -7.44 0.10 15.45
N PHE A 83 -6.93 1.32 15.24
CA PHE A 83 -5.96 1.95 16.15
C PHE A 83 -6.43 2.06 17.60
N ASP A 84 -7.75 2.14 17.81
CA ASP A 84 -8.43 2.24 19.10
C ASP A 84 -8.88 0.88 19.65
N LYS A 85 -8.45 -0.23 19.02
CA LYS A 85 -8.80 -1.61 19.35
C LYS A 85 -7.61 -2.54 19.60
N ILE A 86 -6.42 -1.98 19.78
CA ILE A 86 -5.18 -2.73 19.99
C ILE A 86 -5.26 -3.63 21.23
N LYS A 87 -5.73 -3.11 22.38
CA LYS A 87 -5.83 -3.89 23.63
C LYS A 87 -6.78 -5.08 23.53
N GLU A 88 -7.88 -4.91 22.80
CA GLU A 88 -8.87 -5.97 22.61
C GLU A 88 -8.46 -7.05 21.59
N ASN A 89 -7.39 -6.81 20.81
CA ASN A 89 -6.95 -7.69 19.72
C ASN A 89 -5.47 -8.10 19.84
N THR A 90 -4.98 -8.24 21.07
CA THR A 90 -3.57 -8.63 21.34
C THR A 90 -3.23 -10.03 20.83
N ASP A 91 -4.23 -10.90 20.67
CA ASP A 91 -4.12 -12.23 20.08
C ASP A 91 -3.70 -12.20 18.60
N LYS A 92 -3.95 -11.09 17.90
CA LYS A 92 -3.55 -10.88 16.50
C LYS A 92 -2.14 -10.32 16.34
N LEU A 93 -1.52 -9.84 17.43
CA LEU A 93 -0.16 -9.32 17.41
C LEU A 93 0.87 -10.46 17.56
N PRO A 94 2.14 -10.25 17.19
CA PRO A 94 3.20 -11.23 17.40
C PRO A 94 3.33 -11.62 18.88
N GLN A 95 3.45 -12.91 19.15
CA GLN A 95 3.65 -13.42 20.52
C GLN A 95 5.02 -13.05 21.09
N ASP A 96 6.05 -12.95 20.23
CA ASP A 96 7.38 -12.47 20.60
C ASP A 96 7.40 -10.94 20.57
N LEU A 97 7.52 -10.32 21.75
CA LEU A 97 7.56 -8.86 21.95
C LEU A 97 8.78 -8.17 21.31
N SER A 98 9.77 -8.94 20.87
CA SER A 98 10.93 -8.44 20.12
C SER A 98 10.72 -8.45 18.60
N THR A 99 9.63 -9.06 18.10
CA THR A 99 9.29 -9.06 16.68
C THR A 99 9.16 -7.61 16.18
N PRO A 100 9.91 -7.22 15.13
CA PRO A 100 9.74 -5.90 14.52
C PRO A 100 8.32 -5.71 14.00
N ILE A 101 7.59 -4.75 14.57
CA ILE A 101 6.26 -4.35 14.11
C ILE A 101 6.41 -3.13 13.20
N LEU A 102 6.07 -3.29 11.94
CA LEU A 102 5.93 -2.20 10.98
C LEU A 102 4.48 -1.72 11.01
N ILE A 103 4.26 -0.53 11.53
CA ILE A 103 2.90 0.00 11.73
C ILE A 103 2.63 1.18 10.80
N TYR A 104 1.44 1.19 10.22
CA TYR A 104 0.99 2.29 9.41
C TYR A 104 -0.52 2.52 9.50
N CYS A 105 -0.95 3.69 9.06
CA CYS A 105 -2.34 4.00 8.74
C CYS A 105 -2.35 4.82 7.45
N ARG A 106 -3.40 5.60 7.16
CA ARG A 106 -3.45 6.43 5.95
C ARG A 106 -2.38 7.53 5.90
N SER A 107 -2.36 8.41 6.90
CA SER A 107 -1.51 9.62 6.93
C SER A 107 -0.59 9.75 8.16
N GLY A 108 -0.56 8.74 9.03
CA GLY A 108 0.28 8.68 10.24
C GLY A 108 -0.46 8.92 11.56
N GLY A 109 -1.54 9.71 11.59
CA GLY A 109 -2.16 10.12 12.87
C GLY A 109 -2.71 8.99 13.75
N MET A 110 -3.24 7.92 13.13
CA MET A 110 -3.76 6.74 13.86
C MET A 110 -2.64 5.77 14.25
N SER A 111 -1.65 5.56 13.39
CA SER A 111 -0.48 4.73 13.70
C SER A 111 0.33 5.29 14.87
N GLN A 112 0.39 6.61 15.03
CA GLN A 112 1.05 7.25 16.18
C GLN A 112 0.38 6.93 17.52
N GLN A 113 -0.94 6.71 17.51
CA GLN A 113 -1.68 6.34 18.73
C GLN A 113 -1.52 4.85 19.01
N ALA A 114 -1.69 4.02 17.97
CA ALA A 114 -1.51 2.58 18.08
C ALA A 114 -0.07 2.20 18.44
N SER A 115 0.95 2.89 17.93
CA SER A 115 2.36 2.62 18.24
C SER A 115 2.68 2.85 19.71
N LYS A 116 2.09 3.88 20.33
CA LYS A 116 2.20 4.12 21.78
C LYS A 116 1.50 3.04 22.61
N GLU A 117 0.33 2.61 22.17
CA GLU A 117 -0.44 1.55 22.82
C GLU A 117 0.33 0.22 22.77
N ILE A 118 0.81 -0.18 21.59
CA ILE A 118 1.67 -1.36 21.39
C ILE A 118 2.94 -1.26 22.23
N ALA A 119 3.61 -0.10 22.27
CA ALA A 119 4.77 0.09 23.15
C ALA A 119 4.42 -0.13 24.63
N SER A 120 3.23 0.29 25.07
CA SER A 120 2.78 0.12 26.46
C SER A 120 2.48 -1.35 26.83
N LEU A 121 2.24 -2.20 25.83
CA LEU A 121 2.09 -3.65 25.99
C LEU A 121 3.43 -4.39 26.10
N GLY A 122 4.57 -3.69 25.93
CA GLY A 122 5.91 -4.25 26.12
C GLY A 122 6.66 -4.61 24.83
N TYR A 123 6.10 -4.31 23.66
CA TYR A 123 6.83 -4.45 22.40
C TYR A 123 8.00 -3.48 22.34
N THR A 124 9.14 -3.94 21.83
CA THR A 124 10.41 -3.21 21.91
C THR A 124 10.93 -2.69 20.57
N ASN A 125 10.38 -3.17 19.45
CA ASN A 125 10.82 -2.85 18.11
C ASN A 125 9.63 -2.41 17.24
N ILE A 126 9.29 -1.13 17.28
CA ILE A 126 8.16 -0.56 16.52
C ILE A 126 8.69 0.43 15.49
N TYR A 127 8.32 0.22 14.23
CA TYR A 127 8.70 1.03 13.09
C TYR A 127 7.47 1.67 12.47
N GLU A 128 7.33 2.97 12.63
CA GLU A 128 6.18 3.72 12.13
C GLU A 128 6.48 4.34 10.76
N LEU A 129 5.57 4.15 9.80
CA LEU A 129 5.68 4.73 8.48
C LEU A 129 5.45 6.25 8.49
N GLU A 130 6.50 7.03 8.21
CA GLU A 130 6.40 8.46 8.03
C GLU A 130 5.46 8.81 6.86
N GLY A 131 4.48 9.68 7.12
CA GLY A 131 3.48 10.08 6.12
C GLY A 131 2.40 9.04 5.83
N GLY A 132 2.47 7.85 6.44
CA GLY A 132 1.50 6.77 6.28
C GLY A 132 1.45 6.19 4.86
N SER A 133 0.41 5.39 4.61
CA SER A 133 0.25 4.67 3.34
C SER A 133 0.19 5.60 2.13
N ASP A 134 -0.25 6.85 2.28
CA ASP A 134 -0.31 7.81 1.17
C ASP A 134 1.09 8.05 0.58
N VAL A 135 2.08 8.36 1.44
CA VAL A 135 3.48 8.57 1.01
C VAL A 135 4.14 7.26 0.56
N TYR A 136 3.82 6.14 1.21
CA TYR A 136 4.33 4.84 0.80
C TYR A 136 3.89 4.46 -0.61
N LYS A 137 2.61 4.67 -0.90
CA LYS A 137 1.99 4.38 -2.18
C LYS A 137 2.57 5.23 -3.32
N GLU A 138 2.87 6.50 -3.07
CA GLU A 138 3.55 7.37 -4.05
C GLU A 138 4.98 6.92 -4.39
N SER A 139 5.68 6.30 -3.44
CA SER A 139 7.07 5.87 -3.59
C SER A 139 7.23 4.39 -3.96
N ASN A 140 6.15 3.59 -3.89
CA ASN A 140 6.16 2.14 -4.14
C ASN A 140 5.06 1.73 -5.12
N VAL A 141 5.20 2.21 -6.35
CA VAL A 141 4.28 1.91 -7.44
C VAL A 141 4.35 0.44 -7.82
N ASN A 142 3.20 -0.27 -7.80
CA ASN A 142 3.09 -1.67 -8.24
C ASN A 142 1.70 -2.01 -8.80
N VAL A 143 1.56 -3.17 -9.43
CA VAL A 143 0.29 -3.84 -9.73
C VAL A 143 0.42 -5.28 -9.21
N SER A 144 -0.66 -5.85 -8.68
CA SER A 144 -0.61 -7.22 -8.14
C SER A 144 -1.84 -8.04 -8.49
N LEU A 145 -1.66 -9.36 -8.48
CA LEU A 145 -2.72 -10.36 -8.45
C LEU A 145 -2.59 -11.17 -7.17
N THR A 146 -3.68 -11.35 -6.43
CA THR A 146 -3.65 -12.03 -5.12
C THR A 146 -4.84 -12.99 -4.97
N PRO A 147 -4.61 -14.21 -4.45
CA PRO A 147 -3.32 -14.80 -4.12
C PRO A 147 -2.52 -15.20 -5.37
N ASN A 148 -1.19 -15.30 -5.28
CA ASN A 148 -0.37 -15.78 -6.40
C ASN A 148 -0.71 -17.23 -6.80
N THR A 149 -1.08 -18.05 -5.80
CA THR A 149 -1.51 -19.43 -6.00
C THR A 149 -2.68 -19.78 -5.09
N LYS A 150 -3.64 -20.56 -5.59
CA LYS A 150 -4.77 -21.07 -4.80
C LYS A 150 -4.96 -22.57 -5.00
N ASN A 151 -5.12 -23.34 -3.92
CA ASN A 151 -5.45 -24.76 -4.02
C ASN A 151 -6.98 -24.94 -3.98
N LEU A 152 -7.56 -25.56 -5.00
CA LEU A 152 -8.99 -25.86 -5.09
C LEU A 152 -9.36 -27.20 -4.43
N GLY A 153 -8.37 -27.99 -4.02
CA GLY A 153 -8.57 -29.33 -3.49
C GLY A 153 -8.98 -30.31 -4.58
N THR A 154 -9.87 -31.24 -4.21
CA THR A 154 -10.38 -32.25 -5.13
C THR A 154 -11.53 -31.72 -5.96
N VAL A 155 -11.49 -31.92 -7.27
CA VAL A 155 -12.55 -31.57 -8.21
C VAL A 155 -13.05 -32.85 -8.87
N THR A 156 -14.35 -33.09 -8.83
CA THR A 156 -14.94 -34.23 -9.54
C THR A 156 -15.02 -33.94 -11.04
N TYR A 157 -14.60 -34.90 -11.86
CA TYR A 157 -14.70 -34.81 -13.31
C TYR A 157 -16.17 -34.66 -13.72
N GLY A 158 -16.47 -33.59 -14.46
CA GLY A 158 -17.84 -33.21 -14.84
C GLY A 158 -18.38 -32.01 -14.04
N ASP A 159 -17.80 -31.69 -12.89
CA ASP A 159 -18.14 -30.50 -12.12
C ASP A 159 -17.32 -29.29 -12.59
N ILE A 160 -17.90 -28.10 -12.44
CA ILE A 160 -17.21 -26.84 -12.69
C ILE A 160 -16.77 -26.26 -11.35
N ALA A 161 -15.46 -26.21 -11.12
CA ALA A 161 -14.88 -25.51 -9.98
C ALA A 161 -14.78 -23.99 -10.28
N THR A 162 -14.97 -23.16 -9.26
CA THR A 162 -14.83 -21.70 -9.40
C THR A 162 -13.92 -21.12 -8.34
N THR A 163 -13.20 -20.07 -8.69
CA THR A 163 -12.38 -19.31 -7.75
C THR A 163 -12.27 -17.85 -8.18
N THR A 164 -11.70 -17.03 -7.32
CA THR A 164 -11.46 -15.62 -7.57
C THR A 164 -10.03 -15.24 -7.21
N PHE A 165 -9.52 -14.25 -7.94
CA PHE A 165 -8.31 -13.51 -7.62
C PHE A 165 -8.64 -12.02 -7.56
N THR A 166 -7.85 -11.26 -6.82
CA THR A 166 -7.97 -9.80 -6.72
C THR A 166 -6.83 -9.17 -7.50
N PHE A 167 -7.17 -8.32 -8.48
CA PHE A 167 -6.21 -7.47 -9.15
C PHE A 167 -6.23 -6.08 -8.48
N THR A 168 -5.07 -5.57 -8.09
CA THR A 168 -4.96 -4.28 -7.39
C THR A 168 -3.96 -3.36 -8.07
N ASN A 169 -4.39 -2.12 -8.34
CA ASN A 169 -3.55 -1.05 -8.88
C ASN A 169 -2.92 -0.24 -7.73
N TYR A 170 -1.69 -0.55 -7.33
CA TYR A 170 -0.93 0.22 -6.34
C TYR A 170 -0.13 1.36 -6.98
N SER A 171 -0.67 2.00 -8.01
CA SER A 171 -0.04 3.17 -8.63
C SER A 171 -0.91 4.42 -8.47
N PRO A 172 -0.31 5.63 -8.46
CA PRO A 172 -1.05 6.89 -8.45
C PRO A 172 -1.71 7.18 -9.80
N MET A 173 -1.47 6.35 -10.82
CA MET A 173 -2.04 6.49 -12.15
C MET A 173 -3.09 5.41 -12.41
N PRO A 174 -4.09 5.65 -13.27
CA PRO A 174 -5.00 4.61 -13.69
C PRO A 174 -4.25 3.49 -14.44
N VAL A 175 -4.71 2.24 -14.28
CA VAL A 175 -4.22 1.07 -15.02
C VAL A 175 -5.40 0.39 -15.69
N LYS A 176 -5.26 0.06 -16.98
CA LYS A 176 -6.25 -0.70 -17.73
C LYS A 176 -5.76 -2.12 -17.98
N ILE A 177 -6.57 -3.09 -17.61
CA ILE A 177 -6.45 -4.47 -18.05
C ILE A 177 -6.83 -4.52 -19.53
N THR A 178 -5.88 -4.91 -20.38
CA THR A 178 -6.05 -4.96 -21.83
C THR A 178 -6.43 -6.34 -22.32
N ARG A 179 -6.03 -7.39 -21.59
CA ARG A 179 -6.34 -8.77 -21.93
C ARG A 179 -6.32 -9.69 -20.72
N ILE A 180 -7.19 -10.70 -20.75
CA ILE A 180 -7.16 -11.84 -19.83
C ILE A 180 -7.09 -13.12 -20.66
N SER A 181 -6.20 -14.03 -20.28
CA SER A 181 -6.08 -15.35 -20.91
C SER A 181 -5.72 -16.43 -19.89
N THR A 182 -5.82 -17.69 -20.29
CA THR A 182 -5.60 -18.86 -19.45
C THR A 182 -4.67 -19.84 -20.13
N SER A 183 -3.96 -20.66 -19.35
CA SER A 183 -3.03 -21.66 -19.88
C SER A 183 -3.69 -22.85 -20.59
N CYS A 184 -5.00 -23.04 -20.42
CA CYS A 184 -5.77 -24.17 -20.96
C CYS A 184 -7.21 -23.75 -21.27
N GLY A 185 -7.80 -24.30 -22.34
CA GLY A 185 -9.21 -24.07 -22.70
C GLY A 185 -10.22 -24.58 -21.67
N CYS A 186 -9.81 -25.50 -20.80
CA CYS A 186 -10.54 -25.95 -19.61
C CYS A 186 -10.72 -24.87 -18.53
N THR A 187 -10.03 -23.73 -18.66
CA THR A 187 -10.13 -22.60 -17.72
C THR A 187 -10.65 -21.35 -18.43
N LYS A 188 -11.60 -20.66 -17.80
CA LYS A 188 -12.09 -19.34 -18.24
C LYS A 188 -11.84 -18.32 -17.15
N ALA A 189 -11.51 -17.09 -17.53
CA ALA A 189 -11.32 -15.99 -16.61
C ALA A 189 -11.99 -14.71 -17.13
N SER A 190 -12.55 -13.91 -16.23
CA SER A 190 -13.22 -12.64 -16.53
C SER A 190 -13.03 -11.63 -15.42
N VAL A 191 -13.15 -10.33 -15.73
CA VAL A 191 -12.96 -9.24 -14.76
C VAL A 191 -14.21 -8.39 -14.63
N LYS A 192 -14.51 -7.90 -13.43
CA LYS A 192 -15.66 -7.01 -13.18
C LYS A 192 -15.46 -5.58 -13.68
N LYS A 193 -14.21 -5.09 -13.67
CA LYS A 193 -13.81 -3.73 -14.06
C LYS A 193 -12.43 -3.75 -14.71
N GLU A 194 -12.33 -3.28 -15.96
CA GLU A 194 -11.07 -3.31 -16.71
C GLU A 194 -10.16 -2.10 -16.43
N LYS A 195 -10.74 -0.92 -16.20
CA LYS A 195 -9.98 0.28 -15.86
C LYS A 195 -10.05 0.54 -14.37
N LEU A 196 -8.90 0.51 -13.71
CA LEU A 196 -8.77 0.78 -12.30
C LEU A 196 -8.17 2.16 -12.11
N GLU A 197 -8.81 2.97 -11.28
CA GLU A 197 -8.22 4.22 -10.80
C GLU A 197 -7.10 3.94 -9.81
N ALA A 198 -6.42 4.98 -9.33
CA ALA A 198 -5.35 4.84 -8.36
C ALA A 198 -5.82 4.11 -7.09
N TYR A 199 -5.07 3.09 -6.67
CA TYR A 199 -5.31 2.30 -5.44
C TYR A 199 -6.62 1.50 -5.41
N GLU A 200 -7.27 1.35 -6.57
CA GLU A 200 -8.47 0.54 -6.72
C GLU A 200 -8.13 -0.95 -6.90
N SER A 201 -9.11 -1.81 -6.61
CA SER A 201 -9.03 -3.25 -6.86
C SER A 201 -10.26 -3.73 -7.64
N THR A 202 -10.10 -4.84 -8.36
CA THR A 202 -11.17 -5.53 -9.07
C THR A 202 -11.05 -7.04 -8.89
N ILE A 203 -12.17 -7.75 -9.05
CA ILE A 203 -12.21 -9.21 -8.93
C ILE A 203 -12.06 -9.84 -10.30
N ILE A 204 -11.16 -10.82 -10.38
CA ILE A 204 -10.99 -11.74 -11.49
C ILE A 204 -11.72 -13.03 -11.12
N ASN A 205 -12.80 -13.34 -11.81
CA ASN A 205 -13.53 -14.60 -11.64
C ASN A 205 -12.91 -15.65 -12.56
N VAL A 206 -12.72 -16.85 -12.04
CA VAL A 206 -12.13 -17.98 -12.77
C VAL A 206 -13.03 -19.20 -12.60
N SER A 207 -13.28 -19.91 -13.70
CA SER A 207 -13.95 -21.20 -13.70
C SER A 207 -13.07 -22.26 -14.35
N PHE A 208 -13.11 -23.47 -13.84
CA PHE A 208 -12.35 -24.62 -14.29
C PHE A 208 -13.31 -25.78 -14.55
N ASP A 209 -13.33 -26.25 -15.80
CA ASP A 209 -14.14 -27.37 -16.28
C ASP A 209 -13.20 -28.46 -16.82
N PRO A 210 -12.87 -29.50 -16.02
CA PRO A 210 -12.01 -30.60 -16.44
C PRO A 210 -12.66 -31.52 -17.48
N ALA A 211 -13.97 -31.40 -17.73
CA ALA A 211 -14.67 -32.25 -18.70
C ALA A 211 -14.77 -31.59 -20.09
N VAL A 212 -14.21 -30.39 -20.29
CA VAL A 212 -14.35 -29.63 -21.54
C VAL A 212 -13.82 -30.40 -22.76
N HIS A 213 -12.77 -31.20 -22.57
CA HIS A 213 -12.14 -31.99 -23.65
C HIS A 213 -12.83 -33.33 -23.88
N LYS A 214 -13.71 -33.76 -22.97
CA LYS A 214 -14.44 -35.04 -23.02
C LYS A 214 -13.52 -36.27 -23.13
N ASP A 215 -12.31 -36.14 -22.62
CA ASP A 215 -11.32 -37.21 -22.50
C ASP A 215 -10.69 -37.19 -21.08
N ASP A 216 -9.65 -38.00 -20.89
CA ASP A 216 -9.02 -38.24 -19.58
C ASP A 216 -7.76 -37.38 -19.39
N THR A 217 -7.54 -36.39 -20.26
CA THR A 217 -6.32 -35.55 -20.23
C THR A 217 -6.25 -34.60 -19.03
N ASP A 218 -7.41 -34.27 -18.43
CA ASP A 218 -7.54 -33.40 -17.26
C ASP A 218 -7.82 -34.20 -15.96
N LEU A 219 -7.20 -35.38 -15.79
CA LEU A 219 -7.26 -36.15 -14.54
C LEU A 219 -5.97 -36.01 -13.71
N GLY A 220 -6.07 -36.21 -12.39
CA GLY A 220 -4.94 -36.14 -11.47
C GLY A 220 -4.61 -34.71 -11.02
N GLU A 221 -3.36 -34.47 -10.62
CA GLU A 221 -2.92 -33.15 -10.18
C GLU A 221 -2.68 -32.21 -11.36
N LEU A 222 -3.37 -31.07 -11.35
CA LEU A 222 -3.31 -30.07 -12.38
C LEU A 222 -2.96 -28.71 -11.80
N THR A 223 -2.16 -27.96 -12.56
CA THR A 223 -1.93 -26.54 -12.35
C THR A 223 -2.43 -25.77 -13.55
N ARG A 224 -3.15 -24.67 -13.31
CA ARG A 224 -3.64 -23.76 -14.35
C ARG A 224 -3.27 -22.34 -14.00
N THR A 225 -2.92 -21.55 -15.01
CA THR A 225 -2.44 -20.18 -14.87
C THR A 225 -3.38 -19.23 -15.58
N ILE A 226 -3.65 -18.10 -14.94
CA ILE A 226 -4.33 -16.94 -15.50
C ILE A 226 -3.26 -15.88 -15.80
N TYR A 227 -3.31 -15.31 -16.99
CA TYR A 227 -2.46 -14.21 -17.43
C TYR A 227 -3.31 -12.96 -17.62
N ILE A 228 -2.81 -11.83 -17.11
CA ILE A 228 -3.44 -10.52 -17.26
C ILE A 228 -2.43 -9.56 -17.87
N GLU A 229 -2.76 -8.98 -19.02
CA GLU A 229 -1.98 -7.93 -19.65
C GLU A 229 -2.55 -6.56 -19.27
N THR A 230 -1.68 -5.56 -19.12
CA THR A 230 -2.09 -4.18 -18.81
C THR A 230 -1.55 -3.19 -19.84
N ASP A 231 -2.07 -1.96 -19.82
CA ASP A 231 -1.55 -0.84 -20.61
C ASP A 231 -0.32 -0.15 -19.98
N ASN A 232 0.10 -0.58 -18.80
CA ASN A 232 1.25 -0.02 -18.10
C ASN A 232 2.55 -0.74 -18.51
N PRO A 233 3.52 -0.05 -19.15
CA PRO A 233 4.75 -0.69 -19.63
C PRO A 233 5.67 -1.21 -18.53
N ASN A 234 5.51 -0.73 -17.29
CA ASN A 234 6.26 -1.24 -16.14
C ASN A 234 5.63 -2.52 -15.55
N PHE A 235 4.34 -2.75 -15.82
CA PHE A 235 3.59 -3.93 -15.38
C PHE A 235 2.83 -4.56 -16.55
N PRO A 236 3.52 -4.95 -17.64
CA PRO A 236 2.87 -5.31 -18.89
C PRO A 236 2.07 -6.60 -18.79
N SER A 237 2.46 -7.50 -17.88
CA SER A 237 1.78 -8.77 -17.64
C SER A 237 1.93 -9.21 -16.19
N LEU A 238 0.89 -9.84 -15.66
CA LEU A 238 0.84 -10.49 -14.36
C LEU A 238 0.26 -11.90 -14.51
N GLU A 239 0.64 -12.79 -13.60
CA GLU A 239 0.10 -14.15 -13.56
C GLU A 239 -0.29 -14.58 -12.16
N SER A 240 -1.26 -15.48 -12.08
CA SER A 240 -1.59 -16.23 -10.87
C SER A 240 -2.07 -17.61 -11.25
N SER A 241 -1.89 -18.57 -10.35
CA SER A 241 -2.19 -19.97 -10.62
C SER A 241 -3.17 -20.56 -9.62
N PHE A 242 -3.78 -21.67 -9.99
CA PHE A 242 -4.42 -22.55 -9.04
C PHE A 242 -4.03 -24.01 -9.29
N THR A 243 -4.13 -24.82 -8.24
CA THR A 243 -3.95 -26.26 -8.30
C THR A 243 -5.26 -26.97 -7.98
N ALA A 244 -5.46 -28.15 -8.56
CA ALA A 244 -6.59 -29.03 -8.26
C ALA A 244 -6.19 -30.50 -8.48
N THR A 245 -6.81 -31.41 -7.73
CA THR A 245 -6.73 -32.85 -7.99
C THR A 245 -8.04 -33.32 -8.59
N VAL A 246 -8.05 -33.66 -9.88
CA VAL A 246 -9.26 -34.09 -10.57
C VAL A 246 -9.43 -35.61 -10.46
N ILE A 247 -10.60 -36.05 -10.02
CA ILE A 247 -10.96 -37.46 -9.88
C ILE A 247 -12.21 -37.80 -10.69
N LYS A 248 -12.30 -39.03 -11.19
CA LYS A 248 -13.58 -39.58 -11.68
C LYS A 248 -14.23 -40.37 -10.56
N GLU A 249 -15.53 -40.17 -10.37
CA GLU A 249 -16.32 -41.12 -9.59
C GLU A 249 -16.34 -42.47 -10.30
N LYS A 250 -16.24 -43.55 -9.51
CA LYS A 250 -16.22 -44.93 -9.99
C LYS A 250 -17.62 -45.43 -10.30
#